data_AF-A0A7K4B8N1-F1
#
_entry.id   AF-A0A7K4B8N1-F1
#
_cell.length_a   1.000
_cell.length_b   1.000
_cell.length_c   1.000
_cell.angle_alpha   90.00
_cell.angle_beta   90.00
_cell.angle_gamma   90.00
#
_symmetry.space_group_name_H-M   'P 1'
#
loop_
_entity.id
_entity.type
_entity.pdbx_description
1 polymer ?
#
loop_
_entity_poly.entity_id
_entity_poly.type
_entity_poly.pdbx_seq_one_letter_code
_entity_poly.pdbx_strand_id
1 'polypeptide(L)'
;MRHLLKGIITSLAHDIEGAQGYTQIHKLISEIIYDFYKEQLANNPAELKKLKKVERNKFFFFKKYKDHKSRADILRERVSDWIIHKNVSIDPHFINLLFAFCNPNLRNIAFQRLIGNIADSEDAHKLDIPFLENISESTQEAEARDYIISLGLILANYRHFLVVCFDQLENLHEKDQIRAFGEMTLTLINECKSMIPLTMSRTLHWEMVIEPALDRNVVDRLKGNNFILLGCIEEEVQKILKSRIQLCLPDDWENAYNWLYPRINNRLNASPSPRDVITAANQIIQQNELHENEPGKFDISYSTPDEILGTAFQNERDQILSDMSSWPPDYEELTEAVKLFLNSRDMNVTSNYVPRKSVLFVKNDNKNCCIIVNTNPNHSTIGSCFVIGLEYLNHNPNSTCIYLTDPRCIVTKPSWVQANERKDAFLKAGGRIMQPKDGDIAKYYTLYSLYCKVTEGDLLIKTNEGSRSISKDELMAYIGNKDLFP
;
A
#
# COMPACT_ATOMS: atom_id res chain seq x y z
N MET A 1 2.43 -14.13 3.25
CA MET A 1 3.16 -13.36 4.30
C MET A 1 3.93 -12.18 3.74
N ARG A 2 4.60 -12.29 2.58
CA ARG A 2 5.41 -11.19 2.02
C ARG A 2 4.64 -9.88 1.83
N HIS A 3 3.41 -9.92 1.32
CA HIS A 3 2.55 -8.74 1.17
C HIS A 3 2.26 -8.05 2.52
N LEU A 4 1.93 -8.86 3.55
CA LEU A 4 1.69 -8.36 4.91
C LEU A 4 2.95 -7.67 5.48
N LEU A 5 4.12 -8.29 5.34
CA LEU A 5 5.39 -7.68 5.76
C LEU A 5 5.64 -6.35 5.04
N LYS A 6 5.48 -6.33 3.71
CA LYS A 6 5.64 -5.10 2.89
C LYS A 6 4.73 -3.98 3.39
N GLY A 7 3.45 -4.26 3.62
CA GLY A 7 2.50 -3.27 4.14
C GLY A 7 2.89 -2.73 5.52
N ILE A 8 3.22 -3.62 6.46
CA ILE A 8 3.64 -3.25 7.82
C ILE A 8 4.91 -2.39 7.80
N ILE A 9 5.95 -2.81 7.09
CA ILE A 9 7.23 -2.09 7.05
C ILE A 9 7.09 -0.75 6.34
N THR A 10 6.33 -0.68 5.26
CA THR A 10 6.04 0.58 4.56
C THR A 10 5.36 1.55 5.52
N SER A 11 4.31 1.11 6.23
CA SER A 11 3.61 1.91 7.25
C SER A 11 4.56 2.42 8.35
N LEU A 12 5.41 1.55 8.90
CA LEU A 12 6.36 1.91 9.96
C LEU A 12 7.51 2.81 9.48
N ALA A 13 7.75 2.87 8.17
CA ALA A 13 8.79 3.68 7.54
C ALA A 13 8.32 5.11 7.21
N HIS A 14 7.04 5.45 7.41
CA HIS A 14 6.57 6.84 7.32
C HIS A 14 7.13 7.69 8.45
N ASP A 15 7.35 8.97 8.13
CA ASP A 15 7.79 9.96 9.10
C ASP A 15 6.71 10.17 10.18
N ILE A 16 7.16 10.26 11.43
CA ILE A 16 6.29 10.57 12.55
C ILE A 16 5.95 12.06 12.49
N GLU A 17 4.68 12.40 12.60
CA GLU A 17 4.21 13.78 12.63
C GLU A 17 4.98 14.60 13.70
N GLY A 18 5.53 15.74 13.28
CA GLY A 18 6.34 16.60 14.14
C GLY A 18 7.79 16.12 14.39
N ALA A 19 8.22 14.97 13.86
CA ALA A 19 9.59 14.46 13.98
C ALA A 19 10.25 14.34 12.60
N GLN A 20 10.68 15.48 12.05
CA GLN A 20 11.30 15.59 10.72
C GLN A 20 12.37 14.51 10.46
N GLY A 21 12.09 13.60 9.53
CA GLY A 21 13.00 12.55 9.06
C GLY A 21 13.12 11.29 9.92
N TYR A 22 12.34 11.17 11.01
CA TYR A 22 12.33 10.00 11.89
C TYR A 22 11.02 9.23 11.79
N THR A 23 11.13 7.91 11.82
CA THR A 23 10.02 6.98 11.58
C THR A 23 9.68 6.14 12.83
N GLN A 24 8.62 5.33 12.78
CA GLN A 24 8.30 4.41 13.88
C GLN A 24 9.42 3.38 14.12
N ILE A 25 10.14 2.97 13.07
CA ILE A 25 11.34 2.13 13.20
C ILE A 25 12.42 2.83 14.04
N HIS A 26 12.66 4.12 13.82
CA HIS A 26 13.63 4.89 14.62
C HIS A 26 13.21 4.97 16.09
N LYS A 27 11.92 5.17 16.35
CA LYS A 27 11.37 5.17 17.71
C LYS A 27 11.61 3.82 18.38
N LEU A 28 11.32 2.71 17.70
CA LEU A 28 11.53 1.37 18.25
C LEU A 28 13.01 1.11 18.58
N ILE A 29 13.92 1.38 17.64
CA ILE A 29 15.36 1.24 17.86
C ILE A 29 15.84 2.13 19.01
N SER A 30 15.32 3.36 19.13
CA SER A 30 15.71 4.24 20.23
C SER A 30 15.36 3.70 21.61
N GLU A 31 14.23 3.00 21.72
CA GLU A 31 13.79 2.37 22.96
C GLU A 31 14.59 1.11 23.29
N ILE A 32 14.98 0.35 22.26
CA ILE A 32 15.93 -0.76 22.41
C ILE A 32 17.27 -0.27 22.96
N ILE A 33 17.84 0.78 22.34
CA ILE A 33 19.10 1.36 22.79
C ILE A 33 18.96 1.93 24.21
N TYR A 34 17.83 2.58 24.52
CA TYR A 34 17.57 3.11 25.86
C TYR A 34 17.54 2.01 26.92
N ASP A 35 16.83 0.91 26.66
CA ASP A 35 16.72 -0.21 27.61
C ASP A 35 18.07 -0.93 27.79
N PHE A 36 18.83 -1.14 26.71
CA PHE A 36 20.20 -1.64 26.77
C PHE A 36 21.06 -0.81 27.73
N TYR A 37 21.06 0.51 27.54
CA TYR A 37 21.82 1.40 28.40
C TYR A 37 21.32 1.42 29.83
N LYS A 38 20.00 1.39 30.06
CA LYS A 38 19.40 1.34 31.40
C LYS A 38 19.88 0.10 32.16
N GLU A 39 19.94 -1.05 31.50
CA GLU A 39 20.38 -2.32 32.09
C GLU A 39 21.91 -2.35 32.30
N GLN A 40 22.70 -1.96 31.30
CA GLN A 40 24.16 -1.98 31.36
C GLN A 40 24.77 -0.91 32.29
N LEU A 41 24.09 0.22 32.46
CA LEU A 41 24.59 1.36 33.22
C LEU A 41 23.92 1.52 34.58
N ALA A 42 23.11 0.54 35.02
CA ALA A 42 22.45 0.54 36.33
C ALA A 42 23.43 0.82 37.49
N ASN A 43 24.71 0.48 37.31
CA ASN A 43 25.77 0.64 38.31
C ASN A 43 26.73 1.84 38.05
N ASN A 44 26.50 2.71 37.06
CA ASN A 44 27.39 3.84 36.74
C ASN A 44 26.66 5.21 36.72
N PRO A 45 26.75 6.02 37.79
CA PRO A 45 26.03 7.29 37.94
C PRO A 45 26.34 8.36 36.87
N ALA A 46 27.53 8.37 36.28
CA ALA A 46 27.93 9.36 35.28
C ALA A 46 27.25 9.13 33.92
N GLU A 47 27.00 7.87 33.57
CA GLU A 47 26.34 7.47 32.34
C GLU A 47 24.80 7.55 32.46
N LEU A 48 24.24 7.35 33.66
CA LEU A 48 22.83 7.64 34.00
C LEU A 48 22.42 9.11 33.68
N LYS A 49 23.36 10.06 33.80
CA LYS A 49 23.12 11.46 33.43
C LYS A 49 22.99 11.67 31.92
N LYS A 50 23.60 10.80 31.10
CA LYS A 50 23.45 10.80 29.63
C LYS A 50 22.14 10.14 29.21
N LEU A 51 21.69 9.09 29.91
CA LEU A 51 20.37 8.46 29.74
C LEU A 51 19.21 9.45 29.93
N LYS A 52 19.29 10.38 30.90
CA LYS A 52 18.30 11.46 31.07
C LYS A 52 18.16 12.39 29.86
N LYS A 53 19.20 12.54 29.02
CA LYS A 53 19.12 13.33 27.78
C LYS A 53 18.41 12.56 26.66
N VAL A 54 18.56 11.23 26.64
CA VAL A 54 17.88 10.32 25.72
C VAL A 54 16.39 10.23 26.06
N GLU A 55 16.06 10.18 27.36
CA GLU A 55 14.67 10.22 27.83
C GLU A 55 13.94 11.51 27.37
N ARG A 56 14.66 12.64 27.34
CA ARG A 56 14.13 13.93 26.84
C ARG A 56 14.06 14.03 25.32
N ASN A 57 14.90 13.30 24.60
CA ASN A 57 14.88 13.25 23.14
C ASN A 57 15.22 11.84 22.67
N LYS A 58 14.18 11.06 22.37
CA LYS A 58 14.30 9.66 21.94
C LYS A 58 15.18 9.50 20.70
N PHE A 59 15.28 10.52 19.84
CA PHE A 59 16.10 10.48 18.61
C PHE A 59 17.53 10.99 18.78
N PHE A 60 17.94 11.34 20.01
CA PHE A 60 19.27 11.90 20.30
C PHE A 60 20.41 11.03 19.79
N PHE A 61 20.27 9.71 19.85
CA PHE A 61 21.29 8.77 19.38
C PHE A 61 21.57 8.93 17.89
N PHE A 62 20.55 8.96 17.04
CA PHE A 62 20.73 9.08 15.59
C PHE A 62 21.39 10.40 15.21
N LYS A 63 21.05 11.50 15.90
CA LYS A 63 21.70 12.79 15.69
C LYS A 63 23.19 12.78 16.09
N LYS A 64 23.51 12.15 17.22
CA LYS A 64 24.88 12.10 17.77
C LYS A 64 25.80 11.14 17.00
N TYR A 65 25.25 10.07 16.45
CA TYR A 65 26.00 9.03 15.76
C TYR A 65 26.22 9.32 14.27
N LYS A 66 25.52 10.31 13.71
CA LYS A 66 25.76 10.81 12.35
C LYS A 66 27.24 11.22 12.12
N ASP A 67 27.90 11.73 13.15
CA ASP A 67 29.26 12.28 13.07
C ASP A 67 30.37 11.30 13.54
N HIS A 68 30.01 10.11 14.04
CA HIS A 68 30.96 9.16 14.65
C HIS A 68 30.67 7.70 14.30
N LYS A 69 30.96 7.32 13.05
CA LYS A 69 30.68 5.99 12.47
C LYS A 69 31.15 4.81 13.34
N SER A 70 32.42 4.81 13.78
CA SER A 70 32.97 3.70 14.57
C SER A 70 32.26 3.49 15.92
N ARG A 71 31.80 4.55 16.58
CA ARG A 71 31.04 4.45 17.82
C ARG A 71 29.61 3.97 17.59
N ALA A 72 29.02 4.33 16.45
CA ALA A 72 27.71 3.88 16.04
C ALA A 72 27.71 2.37 15.78
N ASP A 73 28.73 1.88 15.08
CA ASP A 73 28.88 0.46 14.73
C ASP A 73 29.09 -0.41 15.98
N ILE A 74 29.98 0.01 16.90
CA ILE A 74 30.18 -0.69 18.19
C ILE A 74 28.90 -0.72 19.04
N LEU A 75 28.16 0.40 19.09
CA LEU A 75 26.90 0.43 19.83
C LEU A 75 25.87 -0.50 19.19
N ARG A 76 25.74 -0.45 17.87
CA ARG A 76 24.84 -1.32 17.11
C ARG A 76 25.13 -2.79 17.43
N GLU A 77 26.38 -3.23 17.27
CA GLU A 77 26.77 -4.63 17.55
C GLU A 77 26.39 -5.03 18.98
N ARG A 78 26.78 -4.22 19.98
CA ARG A 78 26.47 -4.53 21.38
C ARG A 78 24.98 -4.57 21.70
N VAL A 79 24.19 -3.69 21.09
CA VAL A 79 22.73 -3.63 21.32
C VAL A 79 22.02 -4.76 20.57
N SER A 80 22.41 -5.04 19.32
CA SER A 80 21.93 -6.19 18.54
C SER A 80 22.19 -7.49 19.30
N ASP A 81 23.43 -7.72 19.72
CA ASP A 81 23.79 -8.92 20.48
C ASP A 81 22.95 -9.03 21.76
N TRP A 82 22.84 -7.93 22.52
CA TRP A 82 22.05 -7.94 23.76
C TRP A 82 20.57 -8.26 23.53
N ILE A 83 19.92 -7.66 22.53
CA ILE A 83 18.48 -7.91 22.30
C ILE A 83 18.22 -9.33 21.79
N ILE A 84 19.14 -9.88 20.98
CA ILE A 84 19.09 -11.25 20.48
C ILE A 84 19.28 -12.24 21.66
N HIS A 85 20.25 -12.01 22.55
CA HIS A 85 20.44 -12.86 23.73
C HIS A 85 19.26 -12.78 24.71
N LYS A 86 18.65 -11.59 24.84
CA LYS A 86 17.46 -11.38 25.68
C LYS A 86 16.21 -12.09 25.11
N ASN A 87 16.16 -12.33 23.80
CA ASN A 87 15.05 -12.99 23.12
C ASN A 87 15.55 -13.93 22.01
N VAL A 88 15.83 -15.18 22.37
CA VAL A 88 16.42 -16.19 21.47
C VAL A 88 15.56 -16.48 20.23
N SER A 89 14.26 -16.15 20.27
CA SER A 89 13.32 -16.34 19.16
C SER A 89 13.30 -15.18 18.15
N ILE A 90 14.04 -14.09 18.38
CA ILE A 90 14.14 -12.99 17.41
C ILE A 90 15.18 -13.35 16.35
N ASP A 91 14.80 -13.18 15.09
CA ASP A 91 15.71 -13.33 13.97
C ASP A 91 16.83 -12.25 14.03
N PRO A 92 18.11 -12.66 14.12
CA PRO A 92 19.24 -11.72 14.18
C PRO A 92 19.36 -10.83 12.95
N HIS A 93 19.04 -11.35 11.77
CA HIS A 93 19.11 -10.63 10.51
C HIS A 93 18.07 -9.51 10.50
N PHE A 94 16.86 -9.76 11.00
CA PHE A 94 15.81 -8.75 11.14
C PHE A 94 16.25 -7.56 12.00
N ILE A 95 16.85 -7.80 13.18
CA ILE A 95 17.36 -6.74 14.06
C ILE A 95 18.44 -5.92 13.35
N ASN A 96 19.40 -6.57 12.72
CA ASN A 96 20.47 -5.89 12.00
C ASN A 96 19.94 -5.02 10.86
N LEU A 97 18.89 -5.46 10.17
CA LEU A 97 18.21 -4.65 9.15
C LEU A 97 17.50 -3.43 9.72
N LEU A 98 16.83 -3.54 10.88
CA LEU A 98 16.21 -2.37 11.53
C LEU A 98 17.28 -1.33 11.92
N PHE A 99 18.44 -1.77 12.41
CA PHE A 99 19.56 -0.86 12.67
C PHE A 99 20.15 -0.25 11.38
N ALA A 100 20.30 -1.05 10.32
CA ALA A 100 20.77 -0.58 9.03
C ALA A 100 19.80 0.45 8.41
N PHE A 101 18.49 0.29 8.62
CA PHE A 101 17.48 1.25 8.20
C PHE A 101 17.70 2.64 8.83
N CYS A 102 18.11 2.68 10.10
CA CYS A 102 18.42 3.94 10.79
C CYS A 102 19.75 4.60 10.35
N ASN A 103 20.56 3.93 9.52
CA ASN A 103 21.78 4.50 8.96
C ASN A 103 21.48 5.17 7.61
N PRO A 104 21.69 6.49 7.44
CA PRO A 104 21.39 7.19 6.18
C PRO A 104 22.02 6.57 4.94
N ASN A 105 23.21 5.96 5.06
CA ASN A 105 23.91 5.35 3.93
C ASN A 105 23.35 3.97 3.54
N LEU A 106 22.66 3.30 4.45
CA LEU A 106 22.10 1.96 4.25
C LEU A 106 20.57 1.96 4.21
N ARG A 107 19.91 3.08 4.57
CA ARG A 107 18.45 3.19 4.74
C ARG A 107 17.68 2.59 3.59
N ASN A 108 17.99 2.99 2.37
CA ASN A 108 17.27 2.51 1.19
C ASN A 108 17.47 1.01 0.97
N ILE A 109 18.69 0.50 1.10
CA ILE A 109 19.00 -0.93 0.88
C ILE A 109 18.36 -1.78 1.97
N ALA A 110 18.46 -1.34 3.23
CA ALA A 110 17.83 -1.98 4.38
C ALA A 110 16.29 -1.98 4.26
N PHE A 111 15.70 -0.86 3.83
CA PHE A 111 14.26 -0.77 3.58
C PHE A 111 13.81 -1.79 2.53
N GLN A 112 14.49 -1.85 1.38
CA GLN A 112 14.18 -2.82 0.32
C GLN A 112 14.25 -4.25 0.86
N ARG A 113 15.23 -4.57 1.69
CA ARG A 113 15.36 -5.89 2.30
C ARG A 113 14.27 -6.19 3.33
N LEU A 114 13.90 -5.21 4.16
CA LEU A 114 12.84 -5.31 5.16
C LEU A 114 11.46 -5.52 4.53
N ILE A 115 11.19 -4.97 3.34
CA ILE A 115 9.94 -5.23 2.60
C ILE A 115 9.96 -6.56 1.82
N GLY A 116 11.01 -7.39 1.98
CA GLY A 116 11.10 -8.72 1.40
C GLY A 116 11.75 -8.82 0.01
N ASN A 117 12.45 -7.78 -0.47
CA ASN A 117 13.22 -7.88 -1.72
C ASN A 117 14.57 -8.58 -1.48
N ILE A 118 15.03 -9.37 -2.47
CA ILE A 118 16.36 -10.00 -2.39
C ILE A 118 17.42 -8.96 -2.71
N ALA A 119 18.36 -8.78 -1.78
CA ALA A 119 19.54 -7.96 -1.99
C ALA A 119 20.42 -8.56 -3.09
N ASP A 120 20.98 -7.71 -3.94
CA ASP A 120 22.02 -8.14 -4.86
C ASP A 120 23.36 -8.35 -4.13
N SER A 121 24.38 -8.84 -4.82
CA SER A 121 25.68 -9.13 -4.17
C SER A 121 26.34 -7.90 -3.55
N GLU A 122 26.17 -6.72 -4.15
CA GLU A 122 26.76 -5.47 -3.67
C GLU A 122 26.02 -4.97 -2.42
N ASP A 123 24.70 -4.99 -2.47
CA ASP A 123 23.81 -4.60 -1.38
C ASP A 123 23.89 -5.58 -0.19
N ALA A 124 24.00 -6.88 -0.48
CA ALA A 124 24.23 -7.91 0.54
C ALA A 124 25.57 -7.69 1.26
N HIS A 125 26.63 -7.38 0.51
CA HIS A 125 27.92 -7.06 1.08
C HIS A 125 27.88 -5.79 1.95
N LYS A 126 27.17 -4.73 1.52
CA LYS A 126 27.00 -3.50 2.32
C LYS A 126 26.20 -3.71 3.61
N LEU A 127 25.24 -4.62 3.58
CA LEU A 127 24.43 -4.99 4.74
C LEU A 127 25.10 -6.05 5.62
N ASP A 128 26.24 -6.60 5.21
CA ASP A 128 26.96 -7.69 5.87
C ASP A 128 26.09 -8.95 6.03
N ILE A 129 25.41 -9.34 4.94
CA ILE A 129 24.48 -10.47 4.91
C ILE A 129 24.87 -11.43 3.78
N PRO A 130 24.60 -12.73 3.91
CA PRO A 130 24.90 -13.68 2.85
C PRO A 130 24.13 -13.35 1.58
N PHE A 131 24.84 -13.28 0.46
CA PHE A 131 24.20 -13.21 -0.85
C PHE A 131 23.65 -14.60 -1.20
N LEU A 132 22.34 -14.67 -1.41
CA LEU A 132 21.65 -15.89 -1.78
C LEU A 132 21.11 -15.74 -3.20
N GLU A 133 21.75 -16.44 -4.13
CA GLU A 133 21.29 -16.52 -5.50
C GLU A 133 20.15 -17.55 -5.60
N ASN A 134 19.01 -17.14 -6.18
CA ASN A 134 17.84 -18.00 -6.43
C ASN A 134 17.19 -18.63 -5.17
N ILE A 135 16.72 -17.79 -4.24
CA ILE A 135 15.90 -18.23 -3.10
C ILE A 135 14.50 -18.68 -3.58
N SER A 136 14.03 -19.86 -3.16
CA SER A 136 12.67 -20.34 -3.46
C SER A 136 11.60 -19.44 -2.82
N GLU A 137 10.39 -19.44 -3.39
CA GLU A 137 9.27 -18.69 -2.82
C GLU A 137 8.94 -19.13 -1.40
N SER A 138 8.96 -20.45 -1.14
CA SER A 138 8.72 -21.01 0.18
C SER A 138 9.69 -20.46 1.24
N THR A 139 10.98 -20.33 0.91
CA THR A 139 11.98 -19.78 1.82
C THR A 139 11.76 -18.28 2.06
N GLN A 140 11.34 -17.54 1.04
CA GLN A 140 11.03 -16.12 1.19
C GLN A 140 9.76 -15.89 2.04
N GLU A 141 8.74 -16.73 1.87
CA GLU A 141 7.52 -16.68 2.70
C GLU A 141 7.82 -17.03 4.16
N ALA A 142 8.67 -18.05 4.39
CA ALA A 142 9.14 -18.40 5.73
C ALA A 142 9.92 -17.25 6.38
N GLU A 143 10.86 -16.64 5.66
CA GLU A 143 11.60 -15.49 6.17
C GLU A 143 10.68 -14.30 6.48
N ALA A 144 9.72 -14.00 5.60
CA ALA A 144 8.78 -12.92 5.84
C ALA A 144 7.94 -13.17 7.10
N ARG A 145 7.53 -14.43 7.32
CA ARG A 145 6.84 -14.87 8.54
C ARG A 145 7.73 -14.67 9.78
N ASP A 146 8.99 -15.09 9.73
CA ASP A 146 9.92 -14.99 10.85
C ASP A 146 10.23 -13.52 11.21
N TYR A 147 10.27 -12.63 10.21
CA TYR A 147 10.39 -11.18 10.42
C TYR A 147 9.16 -10.59 11.10
N ILE A 148 7.95 -10.99 10.69
CA ILE A 148 6.70 -10.54 11.33
C ILE A 148 6.66 -11.01 12.79
N ILE A 149 7.01 -12.27 13.06
CA ILE A 149 7.09 -12.83 14.42
C ILE A 149 8.12 -12.06 15.25
N SER A 150 9.31 -11.83 14.71
CA SER A 150 10.37 -11.06 15.36
C SER A 150 9.91 -9.66 15.72
N LEU A 151 9.24 -8.97 14.79
CA LEU A 151 8.62 -7.66 15.05
C LEU A 151 7.57 -7.75 16.17
N GLY A 152 6.70 -8.77 16.14
CA GLY A 152 5.70 -9.00 17.18
C GLY A 152 6.32 -9.15 18.57
N LEU A 153 7.40 -9.92 18.68
CA LEU A 153 8.15 -10.10 19.93
C LEU A 153 8.76 -8.79 20.42
N ILE A 154 9.37 -8.01 19.54
CA ILE A 154 9.95 -6.70 19.90
C ILE A 154 8.83 -5.77 20.40
N LEU A 155 7.73 -5.63 19.65
CA LEU A 155 6.61 -4.76 20.04
C LEU A 155 6.04 -5.18 21.40
N ALA A 156 5.89 -6.48 21.65
CA ALA A 156 5.41 -6.99 22.94
C ALA A 156 6.33 -6.61 24.10
N ASN A 157 7.65 -6.73 23.92
CA ASN A 157 8.64 -6.37 24.93
C ASN A 157 8.59 -4.89 25.32
N TYR A 158 8.31 -4.01 24.34
CA TYR A 158 8.22 -2.56 24.56
C TYR A 158 6.79 -2.06 24.79
N ARG A 159 5.81 -2.97 24.92
CA ARG A 159 4.38 -2.67 25.12
C ARG A 159 3.78 -1.77 24.05
N HIS A 160 4.25 -1.92 22.82
CA HIS A 160 3.59 -1.35 21.65
C HIS A 160 2.60 -2.34 21.08
N PHE A 161 1.54 -1.81 20.51
CA PHE A 161 0.53 -2.57 19.81
C PHE A 161 0.44 -2.06 18.38
N LEU A 162 0.35 -2.99 17.43
CA LEU A 162 0.14 -2.68 16.03
C LEU A 162 -1.24 -3.19 15.63
N VAL A 163 -2.08 -2.32 15.08
CA VAL A 163 -3.33 -2.73 14.44
C VAL A 163 -3.02 -2.95 12.96
N VAL A 164 -3.32 -4.15 12.47
CA VAL A 164 -3.19 -4.52 11.06
C VAL A 164 -4.58 -4.54 10.45
N CYS A 165 -4.89 -3.51 9.67
CA CYS A 165 -6.18 -3.38 9.00
C CYS A 165 -6.18 -4.13 7.68
N PHE A 166 -7.05 -5.13 7.55
CA PHE A 166 -7.43 -5.74 6.29
C PHE A 166 -8.73 -5.08 5.85
N ASP A 167 -8.59 -4.11 4.95
CA ASP A 167 -9.70 -3.42 4.33
C ASP A 167 -10.03 -4.06 2.97
N GLN A 168 -11.23 -3.78 2.46
CA GLN A 168 -11.61 -4.09 1.08
C GLN A 168 -11.49 -5.58 0.72
N LEU A 169 -11.91 -6.47 1.63
CA LEU A 169 -11.86 -7.92 1.41
C LEU A 169 -12.64 -8.39 0.17
N GLU A 170 -13.56 -7.56 -0.34
CA GLU A 170 -14.30 -7.79 -1.59
C GLU A 170 -13.39 -8.01 -2.81
N ASN A 171 -12.16 -7.51 -2.75
CA ASN A 171 -11.15 -7.68 -3.80
C ASN A 171 -10.47 -9.06 -3.78
N LEU A 172 -10.72 -9.89 -2.75
CA LEU A 172 -10.23 -11.27 -2.69
C LEU A 172 -11.18 -12.19 -3.49
N HIS A 173 -10.85 -12.41 -4.76
CA HIS A 173 -11.72 -13.16 -5.68
C HIS A 173 -11.36 -14.65 -5.77
N GLU A 174 -10.11 -15.00 -5.50
CA GLU A 174 -9.62 -16.37 -5.62
C GLU A 174 -9.58 -17.08 -4.27
N LYS A 175 -9.89 -18.38 -4.27
CA LYS A 175 -9.85 -19.21 -3.05
C LYS A 175 -8.46 -19.21 -2.38
N ASP A 176 -7.41 -19.19 -3.19
CA ASP A 176 -6.03 -19.18 -2.69
C ASP A 176 -5.69 -17.85 -2.00
N GLN A 177 -6.24 -16.72 -2.48
CA GLN A 177 -6.11 -15.42 -1.83
C GLN A 177 -6.81 -15.39 -0.46
N ILE A 178 -8.05 -15.91 -0.39
CA ILE A 178 -8.81 -15.99 0.86
C ILE A 178 -8.11 -16.92 1.86
N ARG A 179 -7.57 -18.05 1.40
CA ARG A 179 -6.78 -18.96 2.22
C ARG A 179 -5.53 -18.29 2.77
N ALA A 180 -4.78 -17.59 1.92
CA ALA A 180 -3.61 -16.82 2.33
C ALA A 180 -3.96 -15.74 3.38
N PHE A 181 -5.11 -15.06 3.22
CA PHE A 181 -5.65 -14.15 4.24
C PHE A 181 -5.88 -14.85 5.58
N GLY A 182 -6.48 -16.05 5.57
CA GLY A 182 -6.67 -16.86 6.78
C GLY A 182 -5.36 -17.24 7.46
N GLU A 183 -4.36 -17.68 6.69
CA GLU A 183 -3.03 -18.03 7.21
C GLU A 183 -2.31 -16.81 7.81
N MET A 184 -2.37 -15.64 7.15
CA MET A 184 -1.87 -14.37 7.67
C MET A 184 -2.52 -14.00 9.01
N THR A 185 -3.84 -14.11 9.08
CA THR A 185 -4.61 -13.82 10.29
C THR A 185 -4.21 -14.74 11.45
N LEU A 186 -4.08 -16.05 11.19
CA LEU A 186 -3.69 -17.01 12.23
C LEU A 186 -2.29 -16.74 12.79
N THR A 187 -1.32 -16.41 11.93
CA THR A 187 0.03 -16.04 12.41
C THR A 187 0.00 -14.80 13.28
N LEU A 188 -0.76 -13.76 12.89
CA LEU A 188 -0.90 -12.56 13.71
C LEU A 188 -1.50 -12.89 15.09
N ILE A 189 -2.60 -13.65 15.13
CA ILE A 189 -3.32 -13.97 16.37
C ILE A 189 -2.51 -14.91 17.28
N ASN A 190 -1.93 -15.96 16.73
CA ASN A 190 -1.32 -17.03 17.52
C ASN A 190 0.14 -16.75 17.88
N GLU A 191 0.88 -16.07 17.00
CA GLU A 191 2.33 -15.94 17.10
C GLU A 191 2.77 -14.50 17.44
N CYS A 192 1.93 -13.50 17.13
CA CYS A 192 2.28 -12.09 17.29
C CYS A 192 1.31 -11.37 18.23
N LYS A 193 1.33 -11.68 19.54
CA LYS A 193 0.36 -11.16 20.53
C LYS A 193 0.23 -9.63 20.63
N SER A 194 1.22 -8.88 20.16
CA SER A 194 1.23 -7.41 20.10
C SER A 194 0.61 -6.85 18.83
N MET A 195 0.24 -7.70 17.87
CA MET A 195 -0.38 -7.35 16.61
C MET A 195 -1.84 -7.80 16.61
N ILE A 196 -2.74 -6.89 16.28
CA ILE A 196 -4.19 -7.13 16.29
C ILE A 196 -4.70 -7.00 14.86
N PRO A 197 -5.15 -8.10 14.22
CA PRO A 197 -5.81 -8.00 12.92
C PRO A 197 -7.20 -7.38 13.10
N LEU A 198 -7.48 -6.32 12.35
CA LEU A 198 -8.80 -5.72 12.19
C LEU A 198 -9.26 -6.00 10.76
N THR A 199 -10.37 -6.73 10.62
CA THR A 199 -10.91 -7.10 9.31
C THR A 199 -12.17 -6.31 9.04
N MET A 200 -12.27 -5.72 7.85
CA MET A 200 -13.43 -4.95 7.40
C MET A 200 -13.96 -5.57 6.10
N SER A 201 -15.26 -5.87 6.08
CA SER A 201 -15.94 -6.47 4.94
C SER A 201 -17.42 -6.11 4.99
N ARG A 202 -18.06 -6.03 3.83
CA ARG A 202 -19.51 -6.04 3.72
C ARG A 202 -20.06 -7.36 4.23
N THR A 203 -21.12 -7.29 5.03
CA THR A 203 -21.74 -8.45 5.69
C THR A 203 -22.06 -9.57 4.71
N LEU A 204 -22.70 -9.24 3.58
CA LEU A 204 -23.11 -10.24 2.60
C LEU A 204 -21.91 -10.92 1.93
N HIS A 205 -20.85 -10.16 1.62
CA HIS A 205 -19.63 -10.72 1.03
C HIS A 205 -18.91 -11.63 2.02
N TRP A 206 -18.83 -11.22 3.29
CA TRP A 206 -18.30 -12.04 4.37
C TRP A 206 -19.02 -13.39 4.45
N GLU A 207 -20.36 -13.38 4.55
CA GLU A 207 -21.18 -14.58 4.75
C GLU A 207 -21.17 -15.52 3.53
N MET A 208 -21.19 -14.97 2.32
CA MET A 208 -21.34 -15.77 1.09
C MET A 208 -20.01 -16.22 0.49
N VAL A 209 -18.91 -15.49 0.70
CA VAL A 209 -17.65 -15.70 -0.01
C VAL A 209 -16.51 -16.00 0.95
N ILE A 210 -16.26 -15.13 1.93
CA ILE A 210 -15.08 -15.23 2.80
C ILE A 210 -15.23 -16.35 3.83
N GLU A 211 -16.31 -16.33 4.61
CA GLU A 211 -16.54 -17.30 5.69
C GLU A 211 -16.56 -18.76 5.19
N PRO A 212 -17.24 -19.12 4.09
CA PRO A 212 -17.25 -20.49 3.61
C PRO A 212 -15.90 -20.99 3.08
N ALA A 213 -14.99 -20.08 2.72
CA ALA A 213 -13.68 -20.40 2.18
C ALA A 213 -12.56 -20.43 3.23
N LEU A 214 -12.81 -19.94 4.45
CA LEU A 214 -11.85 -19.91 5.54
C LEU A 214 -11.92 -21.16 6.44
N ASP A 215 -10.80 -21.48 7.07
CA ASP A 215 -10.76 -22.48 8.13
C ASP A 215 -11.63 -22.02 9.32
N ARG A 216 -12.41 -22.94 9.89
CA ARG A 216 -13.33 -22.66 10.99
C ARG A 216 -12.66 -22.01 12.20
N ASN A 217 -11.40 -22.37 12.49
CA ASN A 217 -10.65 -21.75 13.57
C ASN A 217 -10.37 -20.26 13.30
N VAL A 218 -10.13 -19.88 12.05
CA VAL A 218 -9.94 -18.47 11.67
C VAL A 218 -11.24 -17.72 11.89
N VAL A 219 -12.35 -18.29 11.39
CA VAL A 219 -13.69 -17.71 11.49
C VAL A 219 -14.07 -17.49 12.95
N ASP A 220 -13.91 -18.51 13.80
CA ASP A 220 -14.25 -18.42 15.23
C ASP A 220 -13.44 -17.32 15.96
N ARG A 221 -12.16 -17.14 15.58
CA ARG A 221 -11.30 -16.08 16.14
C ARG A 221 -11.73 -14.69 15.70
N LEU A 222 -12.05 -14.51 14.42
CA LEU A 222 -12.50 -13.23 13.87
C LEU A 222 -13.90 -12.87 14.38
N LYS A 223 -14.83 -13.84 14.44
CA LYS A 223 -16.19 -13.64 14.95
C LYS A 223 -16.26 -13.40 16.46
N GLY A 224 -15.26 -13.85 17.21
CA GLY A 224 -15.21 -13.66 18.67
C GLY A 224 -15.31 -12.20 19.11
N ASN A 225 -14.93 -11.24 18.27
CA ASN A 225 -15.09 -9.80 18.49
C ASN A 225 -15.64 -9.10 17.24
N ASN A 226 -16.81 -9.54 16.76
CA ASN A 226 -17.46 -8.93 15.59
C ASN A 226 -18.26 -7.69 15.98
N PHE A 227 -18.17 -6.64 15.15
CA PHE A 227 -18.97 -5.42 15.25
C PHE A 227 -19.69 -5.19 13.92
N ILE A 228 -21.01 -5.11 13.96
CA ILE A 228 -21.82 -4.78 12.79
C ILE A 228 -22.05 -3.27 12.79
N LEU A 229 -21.49 -2.59 11.80
CA LEU A 229 -21.76 -1.16 11.58
C LEU A 229 -23.07 -1.03 10.80
N LEU A 230 -24.10 -0.53 11.47
CA LEU A 230 -25.40 -0.24 10.87
C LEU A 230 -25.42 1.17 10.26
N GLY A 231 -26.44 1.44 9.44
CA GLY A 231 -26.71 2.79 8.97
C GLY A 231 -27.03 3.75 10.12
N CYS A 232 -26.86 5.05 9.87
CA CYS A 232 -27.04 6.10 10.85
C CYS A 232 -28.48 6.19 11.34
N ILE A 233 -28.63 6.38 12.65
CA ILE A 233 -29.91 6.83 13.23
C ILE A 233 -30.06 8.35 13.08
N GLU A 234 -31.28 8.87 13.27
CA GLU A 234 -31.58 10.30 13.12
C GLU A 234 -30.65 11.21 13.94
N GLU A 235 -30.35 10.84 15.18
CA GLU A 235 -29.44 11.59 16.04
C GLU A 235 -28.01 11.70 15.47
N GLU A 236 -27.53 10.62 14.83
CA GLU A 236 -26.22 10.60 14.18
C GLU A 236 -26.23 11.41 12.90
N VAL A 237 -27.31 11.38 12.12
CA VAL A 237 -27.51 12.25 10.95
C VAL A 237 -27.40 13.72 11.37
N GLN A 238 -28.13 14.12 12.42
CA GLN A 238 -28.08 15.48 12.96
C GLN A 238 -26.66 15.85 13.40
N LYS A 239 -25.97 14.95 14.11
CA LYS A 239 -24.60 15.17 14.60
C LYS A 239 -23.59 15.33 13.46
N ILE A 240 -23.67 14.50 12.42
CA ILE A 240 -22.83 14.59 11.22
C ILE A 240 -23.01 15.96 10.56
N LEU A 241 -24.24 16.40 10.38
CA LEU A 241 -24.53 17.69 9.75
C LEU A 241 -24.05 18.86 10.60
N LYS A 242 -24.41 18.90 11.89
CA LYS A 242 -23.99 19.98 12.81
C LYS A 242 -22.47 20.12 12.84
N SER A 243 -21.76 19.01 13.09
CA SER A 243 -20.30 19.03 13.22
C SER A 243 -19.60 19.51 11.95
N ARG A 244 -20.06 19.07 10.77
CA ARG A 244 -19.47 19.49 9.49
C ARG A 244 -19.78 20.94 9.15
N ILE A 245 -21.02 21.39 9.34
CA ILE A 245 -21.39 22.79 9.10
C ILE A 245 -20.62 23.71 10.05
N GLN A 246 -20.49 23.36 11.33
CA GLN A 246 -19.70 24.12 12.30
C GLN A 246 -18.22 24.26 11.88
N LEU A 247 -17.64 23.23 11.28
CA LEU A 247 -16.26 23.30 10.77
C LEU A 247 -16.12 24.24 9.58
N CYS A 248 -17.12 24.31 8.70
CA CYS A 248 -17.07 25.15 7.49
C CYS A 248 -17.57 26.58 7.72
N LEU A 249 -18.55 26.77 8.60
CA LEU A 249 -19.27 28.02 8.86
C LEU A 249 -19.40 28.25 10.38
N PRO A 250 -18.29 28.46 11.12
CA PRO A 250 -18.31 28.52 12.58
C PRO A 250 -19.23 29.62 13.15
N ASP A 251 -19.40 30.73 12.43
CA ASP A 251 -20.17 31.89 12.88
C ASP A 251 -21.66 31.85 12.53
N ASP A 252 -22.08 31.02 11.55
CA ASP A 252 -23.47 30.98 11.03
C ASP A 252 -24.06 29.56 10.97
N TRP A 253 -23.43 28.61 11.67
CA TRP A 253 -23.77 27.19 11.55
C TRP A 253 -25.22 26.86 11.94
N GLU A 254 -25.82 27.58 12.88
CA GLU A 254 -27.20 27.32 13.32
C GLU A 254 -28.20 27.61 12.19
N ASN A 255 -28.03 28.73 11.48
CA ASN A 255 -28.91 29.09 10.36
C ASN A 255 -28.75 28.10 9.20
N ALA A 256 -27.50 27.79 8.83
CA ALA A 256 -27.22 26.80 7.79
C ALA A 256 -27.76 25.40 8.13
N TYR A 257 -27.64 24.98 9.40
CA TYR A 257 -28.19 23.71 9.87
C TYR A 257 -29.72 23.70 9.84
N ASN A 258 -30.36 24.73 10.37
CA ASN A 258 -31.83 24.84 10.40
C ASN A 258 -32.43 24.91 9.00
N TRP A 259 -31.70 25.44 8.03
CA TRP A 259 -32.09 25.40 6.62
C TRP A 259 -31.91 24.01 5.99
N LEU A 260 -30.78 23.34 6.24
CA LEU A 260 -30.40 22.11 5.55
C LEU A 260 -31.09 20.86 6.11
N TYR A 261 -31.16 20.71 7.44
CA TYR A 261 -31.65 19.49 8.09
C TYR A 261 -33.08 19.10 7.66
N PRO A 262 -34.07 20.01 7.63
CA PRO A 262 -35.43 19.66 7.20
C PRO A 262 -35.51 19.20 5.74
N ARG A 263 -34.57 19.65 4.89
CA ARG A 263 -34.50 19.30 3.46
C ARG A 263 -33.85 17.93 3.24
N ILE A 264 -32.93 17.54 4.11
CA ILE A 264 -32.28 16.22 4.08
C ILE A 264 -33.21 15.12 4.59
N ASN A 265 -33.94 15.37 5.68
CA ASN A 265 -34.68 14.32 6.39
C ASN A 265 -35.70 13.58 5.49
N ASN A 266 -36.25 14.27 4.50
CA ASN A 266 -37.21 13.70 3.55
C ASN A 266 -36.57 12.95 2.36
N ARG A 267 -35.24 12.96 2.22
CA ARG A 267 -34.50 12.38 1.09
C ARG A 267 -33.65 11.17 1.47
N LEU A 268 -33.49 10.89 2.75
CA LEU A 268 -32.69 9.77 3.22
C LEU A 268 -33.52 8.49 3.32
N ASN A 269 -32.89 7.36 3.02
CA ASN A 269 -33.44 6.05 3.32
C ASN A 269 -33.51 5.84 4.84
N ALA A 270 -34.24 4.81 5.30
CA ALA A 270 -34.45 4.55 6.73
C ALA A 270 -33.15 4.27 7.54
N SER A 271 -32.05 3.91 6.89
CA SER A 271 -30.74 3.68 7.54
C SER A 271 -29.60 4.08 6.60
N PRO A 272 -29.37 5.39 6.41
CA PRO A 272 -28.37 5.90 5.47
C PRO A 272 -26.96 5.72 6.04
N SER A 273 -25.97 5.49 5.19
CA SER A 273 -24.57 5.56 5.63
C SER A 273 -24.18 7.03 5.93
N PRO A 274 -23.11 7.28 6.72
CA PRO A 274 -22.57 8.64 6.87
C PRO A 274 -22.26 9.30 5.52
N ARG A 275 -21.81 8.52 4.54
CA ARG A 275 -21.51 8.98 3.18
C ARG A 275 -22.78 9.41 2.44
N ASP A 276 -23.88 8.69 2.60
CA ASP A 276 -25.17 9.06 2.01
C ASP A 276 -25.69 10.40 2.55
N VAL A 277 -25.58 10.61 3.87
CA VAL A 277 -25.96 11.87 4.53
C VAL A 277 -25.18 13.05 3.94
N ILE A 278 -23.86 12.93 3.86
CA ILE A 278 -22.97 13.98 3.31
C ILE A 278 -23.29 14.22 1.84
N THR A 279 -23.51 13.16 1.07
CA THR A 279 -23.80 13.28 -0.36
C THR A 279 -25.16 13.95 -0.60
N ALA A 280 -26.19 13.60 0.18
CA ALA A 280 -27.50 14.23 0.10
C ALA A 280 -27.43 15.71 0.49
N ALA A 281 -26.66 16.05 1.53
CA ALA A 281 -26.41 17.42 1.97
C ALA A 281 -25.80 18.28 0.87
N ASN A 282 -24.69 17.83 0.29
CA ASN A 282 -23.98 18.54 -0.77
C ASN A 282 -24.88 18.79 -1.99
N GLN A 283 -25.75 17.84 -2.33
CA GLN A 283 -26.68 17.99 -3.44
C GLN A 283 -27.76 19.03 -3.20
N ILE A 284 -28.31 19.11 -1.99
CA ILE A 284 -29.31 20.13 -1.66
C ILE A 284 -28.68 21.53 -1.76
N ILE A 285 -27.44 21.67 -1.31
CA ILE A 285 -26.68 22.92 -1.41
C ILE A 285 -26.48 23.31 -2.89
N GLN A 286 -25.94 22.39 -3.70
CA GLN A 286 -25.74 22.62 -5.14
C GLN A 286 -27.05 22.94 -5.88
N GLN A 287 -28.14 22.24 -5.55
CA GLN A 287 -29.45 22.53 -6.14
C GLN A 287 -29.92 23.94 -5.81
N ASN A 288 -29.71 24.42 -4.58
CA ASN A 288 -30.11 25.77 -4.19
C ASN A 288 -29.26 26.84 -4.91
N GLU A 289 -27.95 26.62 -5.05
CA GLU A 289 -27.06 27.52 -5.81
C GLU A 289 -27.49 27.64 -7.27
N LEU A 290 -27.89 26.53 -7.91
CA LEU A 290 -28.40 26.54 -9.28
C LEU A 290 -29.75 27.27 -9.38
N HIS A 291 -30.59 27.13 -8.35
CA HIS A 291 -31.93 27.70 -8.29
C HIS A 291 -31.95 29.23 -8.12
N GLU A 292 -30.97 29.78 -7.39
CA GLU A 292 -30.76 31.22 -7.25
C GLU A 292 -30.20 31.85 -8.55
N ASN A 293 -29.41 31.09 -9.31
CA ASN A 293 -28.74 31.58 -10.52
C ASN A 293 -29.56 31.37 -11.82
N GLU A 294 -30.40 30.33 -11.93
CA GLU A 294 -31.23 30.04 -13.12
C GLU A 294 -32.65 29.49 -12.77
N PRO A 295 -33.60 30.34 -12.36
CA PRO A 295 -34.96 29.89 -12.04
C PRO A 295 -35.69 29.33 -13.28
N GLY A 296 -35.99 28.02 -13.29
CA GLY A 296 -36.83 27.37 -14.31
C GLY A 296 -36.24 26.15 -15.01
N LYS A 297 -34.94 25.84 -14.83
CA LYS A 297 -34.34 24.58 -15.31
C LYS A 297 -34.30 23.57 -14.17
N PHE A 298 -35.31 22.71 -14.09
CA PHE A 298 -35.47 21.72 -13.00
C PHE A 298 -35.25 20.28 -13.45
N ASP A 299 -34.37 20.03 -14.41
CA ASP A 299 -33.85 18.68 -14.57
C ASP A 299 -32.66 18.53 -13.62
N ILE A 300 -32.83 17.69 -12.59
CA ILE A 300 -31.70 17.19 -11.81
C ILE A 300 -30.89 16.35 -12.79
N SER A 301 -29.90 16.95 -13.43
CA SER A 301 -28.93 16.22 -14.23
C SER A 301 -28.12 15.35 -13.27
N TYR A 302 -28.49 14.08 -13.15
CA TYR A 302 -27.67 13.10 -12.44
C TYR A 302 -26.34 12.97 -13.17
N SER A 303 -25.25 13.00 -12.41
CA SER A 303 -23.95 12.78 -13.02
C SER A 303 -23.93 11.44 -13.73
N THR A 304 -23.43 11.45 -14.96
CA THR A 304 -23.29 10.21 -15.73
C THR A 304 -22.23 9.32 -15.09
N PRO A 305 -22.24 7.99 -15.33
CA PRO A 305 -21.17 7.11 -14.86
C PRO A 305 -19.78 7.65 -15.23
N ASP A 306 -19.62 8.18 -16.44
CA ASP A 306 -18.38 8.75 -16.95
C ASP A 306 -17.92 9.98 -16.16
N GLU A 307 -18.85 10.87 -15.78
CA GLU A 307 -18.53 12.05 -14.95
C GLU A 307 -18.08 11.66 -13.55
N ILE A 308 -18.73 10.64 -12.95
CA ILE A 308 -18.38 10.15 -11.62
C ILE A 308 -17.01 9.45 -11.66
N LEU A 309 -16.79 8.60 -12.66
CA LEU A 309 -15.51 7.91 -12.87
C LEU A 309 -14.39 8.90 -13.19
N GLY A 310 -14.65 9.90 -14.01
CA GLY A 310 -13.71 10.98 -14.31
C GLY A 310 -13.32 11.76 -13.07
N THR A 311 -14.29 12.19 -12.27
CA THR A 311 -14.03 12.90 -11.01
C THR A 311 -13.27 12.03 -10.01
N ALA A 312 -13.69 10.77 -9.85
CA ALA A 312 -13.02 9.82 -8.96
C ALA A 312 -11.57 9.57 -9.39
N PHE A 313 -11.31 9.41 -10.69
CA PHE A 313 -9.97 9.24 -11.24
C PHE A 313 -9.09 10.46 -10.96
N GLN A 314 -9.59 11.69 -11.19
CA GLN A 314 -8.80 12.90 -10.92
C GLN A 314 -8.47 13.03 -9.43
N ASN A 315 -9.47 12.88 -8.55
CA ASN A 315 -9.28 12.98 -7.10
C ASN A 315 -8.27 11.95 -6.58
N GLU A 316 -8.39 10.71 -7.05
CA GLU A 316 -7.51 9.63 -6.63
C GLU A 316 -6.08 9.84 -7.15
N ARG A 317 -5.92 10.31 -8.39
CA ARG A 317 -4.61 10.67 -8.93
C ARG A 317 -3.97 11.79 -8.13
N ASP A 318 -4.71 12.84 -7.81
CA ASP A 318 -4.19 13.98 -7.06
C ASP A 318 -3.82 13.58 -5.63
N GLN A 319 -4.60 12.69 -5.00
CA GLN A 319 -4.26 12.09 -3.70
C GLN A 319 -2.97 11.27 -3.76
N ILE A 320 -2.83 10.37 -4.74
CA ILE A 320 -1.62 9.56 -4.94
C ILE A 320 -0.40 10.44 -5.19
N LEU A 321 -0.54 11.48 -6.02
CA LEU A 321 0.55 12.42 -6.30
C LEU A 321 0.97 13.21 -5.06
N SER A 322 0.03 13.55 -4.18
CA SER A 322 0.33 14.26 -2.94
C SER A 322 1.12 13.42 -1.93
N ASP A 323 1.00 12.10 -2.00
CA ASP A 323 1.71 11.14 -1.14
C ASP A 323 2.13 9.87 -1.89
N MET A 324 3.08 10.04 -2.81
CA MET A 324 3.68 8.92 -3.55
C MET A 324 4.41 7.91 -2.64
N SER A 325 4.73 8.28 -1.39
CA SER A 325 5.45 7.40 -0.46
C SER A 325 4.57 6.26 0.06
N SER A 326 3.27 6.54 0.21
CA SER A 326 2.25 5.54 0.56
C SER A 326 1.96 4.54 -0.56
N TRP A 327 2.41 4.83 -1.78
CA TRP A 327 2.25 4.00 -2.97
C TRP A 327 3.61 3.54 -3.49
N PRO A 328 4.33 2.63 -2.80
CA PRO A 328 5.65 2.17 -3.22
C PRO A 328 5.56 1.38 -4.53
N PRO A 329 6.65 1.29 -5.33
CA PRO A 329 6.65 0.52 -6.56
C PRO A 329 6.15 -0.92 -6.36
N ASP A 330 5.05 -1.25 -7.03
CA ASP A 330 4.43 -2.57 -7.02
C ASP A 330 4.18 -3.07 -8.45
N TYR A 331 4.73 -4.23 -8.80
CA TYR A 331 4.57 -4.76 -10.15
C TYR A 331 3.19 -5.37 -10.37
N GLU A 332 2.51 -5.84 -9.32
CA GLU A 332 1.18 -6.45 -9.43
C GLU A 332 0.13 -5.37 -9.71
N GLU A 333 0.17 -4.28 -8.95
CA GLU A 333 -0.71 -3.12 -9.19
C GLU A 333 -0.50 -2.53 -10.59
N LEU A 334 0.76 -2.38 -11.01
CA LEU A 334 1.08 -1.95 -12.38
C LEU A 334 0.62 -2.96 -13.43
N THR A 335 0.74 -4.26 -13.16
CA THR A 335 0.30 -5.32 -14.06
C THR A 335 -1.22 -5.27 -14.26
N GLU A 336 -1.97 -5.17 -13.16
CA GLU A 336 -3.43 -5.11 -13.21
C GLU A 336 -3.91 -3.81 -13.87
N ALA A 337 -3.28 -2.67 -13.57
CA ALA A 337 -3.56 -1.41 -14.28
C ALA A 337 -3.35 -1.54 -15.80
N VAL A 338 -2.23 -2.16 -16.23
CA VAL A 338 -1.96 -2.40 -17.65
C VAL A 338 -2.99 -3.35 -18.26
N LYS A 339 -3.35 -4.44 -17.57
CA LYS A 339 -4.39 -5.37 -18.04
C LYS A 339 -5.74 -4.67 -18.20
N LEU A 340 -6.17 -3.89 -17.21
CA LEU A 340 -7.42 -3.12 -17.25
C LEU A 340 -7.48 -2.22 -18.48
N PHE A 341 -6.41 -1.46 -18.73
CA PHE A 341 -6.33 -0.55 -19.87
C PHE A 341 -6.31 -1.27 -21.22
N LEU A 342 -5.64 -2.42 -21.32
CA LEU A 342 -5.57 -3.17 -22.57
C LEU A 342 -6.88 -3.90 -22.86
N ASN A 343 -7.48 -4.51 -21.84
CA ASN A 343 -8.75 -5.22 -21.96
C ASN A 343 -9.91 -4.25 -22.27
N SER A 344 -9.87 -3.01 -21.76
CA SER A 344 -10.88 -2.00 -22.08
C SER A 344 -10.81 -1.51 -23.53
N ARG A 345 -9.72 -1.81 -24.23
CA ARG A 345 -9.51 -1.51 -25.65
C ARG A 345 -9.58 -2.78 -26.52
N ASP A 346 -10.29 -3.80 -26.03
CA ASP A 346 -10.52 -5.09 -26.69
C ASP A 346 -9.24 -5.80 -27.14
N MET A 347 -8.12 -5.56 -26.45
CA MET A 347 -6.87 -6.27 -26.75
C MET A 347 -6.88 -7.62 -26.02
N ASN A 348 -6.52 -8.69 -26.74
CA ASN A 348 -6.42 -10.01 -26.12
C ASN A 348 -5.11 -10.12 -25.33
N VAL A 349 -5.22 -10.06 -24.01
CA VAL A 349 -4.09 -10.14 -23.08
C VAL A 349 -4.05 -11.50 -22.41
N THR A 350 -2.90 -12.17 -22.52
CA THR A 350 -2.57 -13.34 -21.71
C THR A 350 -1.39 -13.00 -20.82
N SER A 351 -1.35 -13.53 -19.61
CA SER A 351 -0.28 -13.23 -18.65
C SER A 351 0.36 -14.50 -18.14
N ASN A 352 1.69 -14.52 -18.13
CA ASN A 352 2.46 -15.46 -17.33
C ASN A 352 2.95 -14.73 -16.10
N TYR A 353 2.41 -15.11 -14.94
CA TYR A 353 2.92 -14.65 -13.66
C TYR A 353 4.25 -15.35 -13.39
N VAL A 354 5.29 -14.56 -13.12
CA VAL A 354 6.59 -15.04 -12.71
C VAL A 354 6.88 -14.38 -11.36
N PRO A 355 7.58 -15.05 -10.42
CA PRO A 355 7.85 -14.43 -9.14
C PRO A 355 8.53 -13.06 -9.33
N ARG A 356 7.92 -11.99 -8.80
CA ARG A 356 8.42 -10.60 -8.77
C ARG A 356 8.40 -9.84 -10.11
N LYS A 357 7.78 -10.39 -11.15
CA LYS A 357 7.61 -9.72 -12.45
C LYS A 357 6.45 -10.34 -13.22
N SER A 358 5.80 -9.55 -14.06
CA SER A 358 4.74 -10.08 -14.92
C SER A 358 5.15 -9.98 -16.37
N VAL A 359 4.83 -11.02 -17.13
CA VAL A 359 4.99 -11.01 -18.59
C VAL A 359 3.60 -11.07 -19.23
N LEU A 360 3.22 -9.97 -19.87
CA LEU A 360 1.95 -9.83 -20.58
C LEU A 360 2.19 -10.01 -22.08
N PHE A 361 1.47 -10.94 -22.68
CA PHE A 361 1.43 -11.12 -24.13
C PHE A 361 0.13 -10.55 -24.66
N VAL A 362 0.26 -9.53 -25.50
CA VAL A 362 -0.85 -8.82 -26.12
C VAL A 362 -0.91 -9.22 -27.58
N LYS A 363 -2.02 -9.86 -27.98
CA LYS A 363 -2.31 -10.16 -29.38
C LYS A 363 -3.27 -9.10 -29.91
N ASN A 364 -2.88 -8.50 -31.03
CA ASN A 364 -3.70 -7.58 -31.80
C ASN A 364 -3.52 -7.97 -33.28
N ASP A 365 -4.59 -7.84 -34.08
CA ASP A 365 -4.67 -8.25 -35.49
C ASP A 365 -3.49 -7.79 -36.35
N ASN A 366 -2.87 -6.66 -35.97
CA ASN A 366 -1.77 -6.05 -36.73
C ASN A 366 -0.36 -6.27 -36.14
N LYS A 367 -0.21 -6.46 -34.82
CA LYS A 367 1.11 -6.61 -34.15
C LYS A 367 0.99 -7.34 -32.82
N ASN A 368 1.87 -8.31 -32.61
CA ASN A 368 2.08 -8.92 -31.30
C ASN A 368 2.98 -8.02 -30.43
N CYS A 369 2.65 -7.93 -29.15
CA CYS A 369 3.42 -7.19 -28.16
C CYS A 369 3.67 -8.03 -26.90
N CYS A 370 4.85 -7.89 -26.32
CA CYS A 370 5.19 -8.41 -25.01
C CYS A 370 5.49 -7.24 -24.06
N ILE A 371 4.81 -7.17 -22.92
CA ILE A 371 5.07 -6.18 -21.88
C ILE A 371 5.61 -6.91 -20.65
N ILE A 372 6.83 -6.59 -20.26
CA ILE A 372 7.49 -7.12 -19.07
C ILE A 372 7.41 -6.04 -17.99
N VAL A 373 6.59 -6.28 -16.97
CA VAL A 373 6.41 -5.38 -15.83
C VAL A 373 7.33 -5.84 -14.70
N ASN A 374 8.25 -4.99 -14.27
CA ASN A 374 9.16 -5.27 -13.17
C ASN A 374 9.42 -4.01 -12.35
N THR A 375 9.28 -4.10 -11.02
CA THR A 375 9.67 -3.03 -10.08
C THR A 375 10.85 -3.45 -9.18
N ASN A 376 11.38 -4.66 -9.38
CA ASN A 376 12.46 -5.17 -8.54
C ASN A 376 13.77 -4.42 -8.81
N PRO A 377 14.46 -3.91 -7.77
CA PRO A 377 15.71 -3.17 -7.92
C PRO A 377 16.94 -4.07 -8.19
N ASN A 378 16.78 -5.39 -8.10
CA ASN A 378 17.88 -6.34 -8.25
C ASN A 378 18.32 -6.47 -9.72
N HIS A 379 19.60 -6.22 -9.98
CA HIS A 379 20.17 -6.22 -11.32
C HIS A 379 20.14 -7.60 -12.00
N SER A 380 20.13 -8.71 -11.26
CA SER A 380 19.99 -10.06 -11.83
C SER A 380 18.56 -10.27 -12.35
N THR A 381 17.55 -9.85 -11.58
CA THR A 381 16.14 -9.84 -11.99
C THR A 381 15.95 -8.96 -13.22
N ILE A 382 16.48 -7.73 -13.19
CA ILE A 382 16.44 -6.80 -14.33
C ILE A 382 17.08 -7.45 -15.57
N GLY A 383 18.28 -8.00 -15.42
CA GLY A 383 18.96 -8.69 -16.52
C GLY A 383 18.16 -9.87 -17.07
N SER A 384 17.50 -10.65 -16.20
CA SER A 384 16.64 -11.77 -16.63
C SER A 384 15.41 -11.30 -17.40
N CYS A 385 14.85 -10.12 -17.10
CA CYS A 385 13.77 -9.52 -17.88
C CYS A 385 14.23 -9.19 -19.30
N PHE A 386 15.44 -8.67 -19.47
CA PHE A 386 15.99 -8.40 -20.79
C PHE A 386 16.26 -9.69 -21.59
N VAL A 387 16.66 -10.79 -20.94
CA VAL A 387 16.78 -12.10 -21.60
C VAL A 387 15.43 -12.58 -22.12
N ILE A 388 14.38 -12.51 -21.29
CA ILE A 388 13.01 -12.87 -21.71
C ILE A 388 12.56 -12.02 -22.90
N GLY A 389 12.79 -10.71 -22.85
CA GLY A 389 12.44 -9.81 -23.95
C GLY A 389 13.22 -10.10 -25.23
N LEU A 390 14.52 -10.42 -25.12
CA LEU A 390 15.37 -10.84 -26.24
C LEU A 390 14.89 -12.14 -26.87
N GLU A 391 14.62 -13.15 -26.06
CA GLU A 391 14.06 -14.41 -26.53
C GLU A 391 12.74 -14.18 -27.26
N TYR A 392 11.85 -13.37 -26.71
CA TYR A 392 10.58 -13.04 -27.36
C TYR A 392 10.77 -12.37 -28.72
N LEU A 393 11.63 -11.34 -28.81
CA LEU A 393 11.89 -10.61 -30.06
C LEU A 393 12.56 -11.50 -31.12
N ASN A 394 13.44 -12.41 -30.71
CA ASN A 394 14.09 -13.37 -31.62
C ASN A 394 13.10 -14.36 -32.21
N HIS A 395 12.15 -14.86 -31.41
CA HIS A 395 11.13 -15.81 -31.88
C HIS A 395 9.98 -15.15 -32.64
N ASN A 396 9.77 -13.83 -32.47
CA ASN A 396 8.65 -13.12 -33.08
C ASN A 396 9.13 -11.88 -33.86
N PRO A 397 9.72 -12.05 -35.05
CA PRO A 397 10.14 -10.93 -35.90
C PRO A 397 8.98 -9.95 -36.16
N ASN A 398 9.25 -8.65 -36.15
CA ASN A 398 8.26 -7.55 -36.27
C ASN A 398 7.33 -7.32 -35.06
N SER A 399 7.55 -8.02 -33.95
CA SER A 399 6.81 -7.78 -32.70
C SER A 399 7.45 -6.65 -31.89
N THR A 400 6.71 -6.12 -30.91
CA THR A 400 7.23 -5.11 -29.98
C THR A 400 7.44 -5.74 -28.60
N CYS A 401 8.52 -5.38 -27.92
CA CYS A 401 8.70 -5.75 -26.51
C CYS A 401 8.98 -4.50 -25.68
N ILE A 402 8.22 -4.34 -24.60
CA ILE A 402 8.28 -3.19 -23.70
C ILE A 402 8.67 -3.70 -22.31
N TYR A 403 9.76 -3.16 -21.76
CA TYR A 403 10.08 -3.28 -20.34
C TYR A 403 9.48 -2.07 -19.61
N LEU A 404 8.44 -2.30 -18.80
CA LEU A 404 7.74 -1.29 -18.03
C LEU A 404 8.17 -1.35 -16.56
N THR A 405 8.57 -0.21 -16.01
CA THR A 405 8.92 -0.08 -14.59
C THR A 405 8.53 1.30 -14.06
N ASP A 406 8.33 1.38 -12.75
CA ASP A 406 8.19 2.64 -12.02
C ASP A 406 9.47 3.51 -12.18
N PRO A 407 9.35 4.85 -12.32
CA PRO A 407 10.49 5.76 -12.44
C PRO A 407 11.42 5.76 -11.22
N ARG A 408 10.92 5.40 -10.04
CA ARG A 408 11.70 5.30 -8.79
C ARG A 408 12.59 4.05 -8.78
N CYS A 409 12.38 3.11 -9.70
CA CYS A 409 13.19 1.91 -9.84
C CYS A 409 14.39 2.15 -10.78
N ILE A 410 15.56 1.70 -10.34
CA ILE A 410 16.81 1.82 -11.11
C ILE A 410 16.85 0.72 -12.17
N VAL A 411 17.09 1.08 -13.43
CA VAL A 411 17.17 0.13 -14.56
C VAL A 411 18.62 -0.19 -14.95
N THR A 412 19.57 0.67 -14.58
CA THR A 412 20.97 0.53 -14.96
C THR A 412 21.88 1.21 -13.94
N LYS A 413 23.04 0.61 -13.65
CA LYS A 413 24.15 1.22 -12.92
C LYS A 413 25.46 0.84 -13.61
N PRO A 414 26.51 1.67 -13.57
CA PRO A 414 27.80 1.35 -14.21
C PRO A 414 28.42 0.02 -13.75
N SER A 415 28.23 -0.35 -12.48
CA SER A 415 28.75 -1.61 -11.91
C SER A 415 28.04 -2.87 -12.42
N TRP A 416 26.85 -2.74 -13.01
CA TRP A 416 26.01 -3.87 -13.43
C TRP A 416 26.35 -4.36 -14.84
N VAL A 417 27.61 -4.75 -15.06
CA VAL A 417 28.15 -5.06 -16.40
C VAL A 417 27.26 -6.02 -17.19
N GLN A 418 26.95 -7.20 -16.66
CA GLN A 418 26.14 -8.20 -17.35
C GLN A 418 24.69 -7.74 -17.63
N ALA A 419 24.07 -7.03 -16.67
CA ALA A 419 22.71 -6.52 -16.87
C ALA A 419 22.68 -5.41 -17.93
N ASN A 420 23.72 -4.58 -17.99
CA ASN A 420 23.88 -3.54 -19.01
C ASN A 420 24.12 -4.15 -20.40
N GLU A 421 24.95 -5.19 -20.52
CA GLU A 421 25.13 -5.92 -21.78
C GLU A 421 23.80 -6.50 -22.31
N ARG A 422 23.01 -7.12 -21.42
CA ARG A 422 21.68 -7.65 -21.76
C ARG A 422 20.70 -6.55 -22.15
N LYS A 423 20.73 -5.41 -21.44
CA LYS A 423 19.93 -4.22 -21.76
C LYS A 423 20.28 -3.70 -23.15
N ASP A 424 21.56 -3.55 -23.46
CA ASP A 424 22.03 -3.00 -24.73
C ASP A 424 21.68 -3.94 -25.89
N ALA A 425 21.81 -5.26 -25.68
CA ALA A 425 21.32 -6.26 -26.62
C ALA A 425 19.80 -6.17 -26.83
N PHE A 426 19.01 -6.04 -25.76
CA PHE A 426 17.55 -5.89 -25.83
C PHE A 426 17.12 -4.65 -26.64
N LEU A 427 17.76 -3.50 -26.39
CA LEU A 427 17.51 -2.28 -27.15
C LEU A 427 17.91 -2.44 -28.62
N LYS A 428 19.04 -3.09 -28.90
CA LYS A 428 19.49 -3.37 -30.28
C LYS A 428 18.54 -4.29 -31.04
N ALA A 429 17.87 -5.21 -30.34
CA ALA A 429 16.83 -6.08 -30.91
C ALA A 429 15.49 -5.37 -31.15
N GLY A 430 15.37 -4.07 -30.84
CA GLY A 430 14.15 -3.28 -31.01
C GLY A 430 13.27 -3.22 -29.77
N GLY A 431 13.73 -3.73 -28.63
CA GLY A 431 13.09 -3.59 -27.34
C GLY A 431 13.02 -2.13 -26.88
N ARG A 432 12.02 -1.81 -26.04
CA ARG A 432 11.80 -0.46 -25.50
C ARG A 432 11.75 -0.50 -23.98
N ILE A 433 12.36 0.47 -23.33
CA ILE A 433 12.25 0.70 -21.88
C ILE A 433 11.27 1.85 -21.67
N MET A 434 10.24 1.62 -20.87
CA MET A 434 9.23 2.61 -20.50
C MET A 434 9.31 2.87 -19.00
N GLN A 435 9.73 4.08 -18.64
CA GLN A 435 9.67 4.62 -17.28
C GLN A 435 8.78 5.86 -17.31
N PRO A 436 7.47 5.72 -17.02
CA PRO A 436 6.56 6.86 -16.96
C PRO A 436 7.09 7.88 -15.94
N LYS A 437 6.93 9.18 -16.19
CA LYS A 437 7.28 10.21 -15.20
C LYS A 437 6.34 10.10 -13.99
N ASP A 438 6.69 10.73 -12.87
CA ASP A 438 5.91 10.67 -11.62
C ASP A 438 4.40 10.99 -11.83
N GLY A 439 4.08 11.99 -12.66
CA GLY A 439 2.70 12.34 -13.03
C GLY A 439 1.96 11.25 -13.83
N ASP A 440 2.69 10.48 -14.64
CA ASP A 440 2.13 9.42 -15.47
C ASP A 440 2.07 8.09 -14.74
N ILE A 441 3.03 7.77 -13.85
CA ILE A 441 2.99 6.54 -13.06
C ILE A 441 1.81 6.57 -12.08
N ALA A 442 1.48 7.74 -11.53
CA ALA A 442 0.31 7.90 -10.67
C ALA A 442 -0.97 7.43 -11.37
N LYS A 443 -1.12 7.67 -12.69
CA LYS A 443 -2.31 7.21 -13.46
C LYS A 443 -2.48 5.68 -13.43
N TYR A 444 -1.39 4.92 -13.40
CA TYR A 444 -1.46 3.45 -13.31
C TYR A 444 -1.98 3.03 -11.92
N TYR A 445 -1.41 3.59 -10.85
CA TYR A 445 -1.87 3.34 -9.48
C TYR A 445 -3.30 3.82 -9.26
N THR A 446 -3.68 4.96 -9.84
CA THR A 446 -5.05 5.46 -9.86
C THR A 446 -6.00 4.47 -10.54
N LEU A 447 -5.60 3.90 -11.69
CA LEU A 447 -6.44 2.95 -12.40
C LEU A 447 -6.68 1.68 -11.59
N TYR A 448 -5.64 1.16 -10.93
CA TYR A 448 -5.76 0.04 -10.00
C TYR A 448 -6.67 0.38 -8.81
N SER A 449 -6.41 1.51 -8.13
CA SER A 449 -7.23 1.98 -7.00
C SER A 449 -8.71 2.17 -7.39
N LEU A 450 -8.96 2.75 -8.56
CA LEU A 450 -10.31 2.95 -9.09
C LEU A 450 -11.03 1.62 -9.34
N TYR A 451 -10.32 0.63 -9.86
CA TYR A 451 -10.85 -0.72 -10.03
C TYR A 451 -11.23 -1.38 -8.69
N CYS A 452 -10.40 -1.24 -7.65
CA CYS A 452 -10.73 -1.70 -6.29
C CYS A 452 -12.00 -1.02 -5.77
N LYS A 453 -12.07 0.32 -5.84
CA LYS A 453 -13.25 1.10 -5.40
C LYS A 453 -14.53 0.71 -6.13
N VAL A 454 -14.46 0.44 -7.44
CA VAL A 454 -15.62 -0.04 -8.21
C VAL A 454 -16.01 -1.45 -7.76
N THR A 455 -15.03 -2.33 -7.56
CA THR A 455 -15.25 -3.72 -7.12
C THR A 455 -15.90 -3.79 -5.74
N GLU A 456 -15.48 -2.93 -4.82
CA GLU A 456 -16.10 -2.78 -3.51
C GLU A 456 -17.46 -2.13 -3.58
N GLY A 457 -17.81 -1.44 -4.67
CA GLY A 457 -19.04 -0.68 -4.80
C GLY A 457 -19.03 0.64 -4.02
N ASP A 458 -17.85 1.26 -3.92
CA ASP A 458 -17.59 2.51 -3.19
C ASP A 458 -17.98 3.76 -4.00
N LEU A 459 -18.05 3.61 -5.32
CA LEU A 459 -18.59 4.62 -6.24
C LEU A 459 -20.06 4.36 -6.51
N LEU A 460 -20.90 5.38 -6.29
CA LEU A 460 -22.35 5.28 -6.41
C LEU A 460 -22.88 6.21 -7.51
N ILE A 461 -23.75 5.70 -8.36
CA ILE A 461 -24.56 6.47 -9.31
C ILE A 461 -25.93 6.69 -8.68
N LYS A 462 -26.43 7.92 -8.78
CA LYS A 462 -27.80 8.25 -8.41
C LYS A 462 -28.69 8.24 -9.63
N THR A 463 -29.90 7.71 -9.42
CA THR A 463 -30.94 7.58 -10.42
C THR A 463 -32.27 8.02 -9.81
N ASN A 464 -33.31 8.12 -10.64
CA ASN A 464 -34.68 8.36 -10.18
C ASN A 464 -35.19 7.28 -9.22
N GLU A 465 -34.63 6.07 -9.28
CA GLU A 465 -35.02 4.91 -8.47
C GLU A 465 -34.18 4.74 -7.19
N GLY A 466 -33.16 5.60 -6.98
CA GLY A 466 -32.25 5.54 -5.85
C GLY A 466 -30.77 5.49 -6.28
N SER A 467 -29.91 5.06 -5.36
CA SER A 467 -28.47 4.94 -5.59
C SER A 467 -28.08 3.48 -5.88
N ARG A 468 -27.20 3.26 -6.85
CA ARG A 468 -26.57 1.96 -7.12
C ARG A 468 -25.07 2.10 -7.27
N SER A 469 -24.30 1.04 -7.07
CA SER A 469 -22.86 1.06 -7.35
C SER A 469 -22.58 1.14 -8.86
N ILE A 470 -21.44 1.74 -9.20
CA ILE A 470 -20.86 1.65 -10.55
C ILE A 470 -20.48 0.19 -10.82
N SER A 471 -20.80 -0.29 -12.02
CA SER A 471 -20.45 -1.63 -12.48
C SER A 471 -19.05 -1.70 -13.10
N LYS A 472 -18.47 -2.90 -13.15
CA LYS A 472 -17.20 -3.14 -13.85
C LYS A 472 -17.30 -2.82 -15.34
N ASP A 473 -18.44 -3.12 -15.97
CA ASP A 473 -18.64 -2.84 -17.40
C ASP A 473 -18.64 -1.33 -17.69
N GLU A 474 -19.25 -0.52 -16.81
CA GLU A 474 -19.20 0.94 -16.91
C GLU A 474 -17.76 1.48 -16.75
N LEU A 475 -16.99 0.92 -15.80
CA LEU A 475 -15.57 1.26 -15.66
C LEU A 475 -14.78 0.92 -16.93
N MET A 476 -14.98 -0.27 -17.50
CA MET A 476 -14.30 -0.71 -18.71
C MET A 476 -14.67 0.18 -19.91
N ALA A 477 -15.95 0.55 -20.05
CA ALA A 477 -16.40 1.48 -21.09
C ALA A 477 -15.75 2.86 -20.97
N TYR A 478 -15.66 3.40 -19.75
CA TYR A 478 -14.99 4.68 -19.48
C TYR A 478 -13.51 4.66 -19.86
N ILE A 479 -12.75 3.62 -19.45
CA ILE A 479 -11.31 3.49 -19.77
C ILE A 479 -11.10 3.25 -21.28
N GLY A 480 -12.02 2.52 -21.92
CA GLY A 480 -11.97 2.22 -23.35
C GLY A 480 -12.24 3.43 -24.24
N ASN A 481 -12.97 4.42 -23.72
CA ASN A 481 -13.28 5.65 -24.44
C ASN A 481 -12.04 6.57 -24.51
N LYS A 482 -11.46 6.69 -25.71
CA LYS A 482 -10.24 7.49 -25.95
C LYS A 482 -10.42 8.99 -25.76
N ASP A 483 -11.65 9.50 -25.85
CA ASP A 483 -11.92 10.93 -25.67
C ASP A 483 -11.97 11.27 -24.17
N LEU A 484 -12.46 10.34 -23.35
CA LEU A 484 -12.54 10.49 -21.89
C LEU A 484 -11.24 10.05 -21.19
N PHE A 485 -10.57 9.03 -21.73
CA PHE A 485 -9.38 8.41 -21.18
C PHE A 485 -8.28 8.26 -22.25
N PRO A 486 -7.57 9.36 -22.58
CA PRO A 486 -6.59 9.40 -23.67
C PRO A 486 -5.37 8.49 -23.45
#